data_AF-A0A2M6ZLQ3-F1
#
_entry.id   AF-A0A2M6ZLQ3-F1
#
_cell.length_a   1.000
_cell.length_b   1.000
_cell.length_c   1.000
_cell.angle_alpha   90.00
_cell.angle_beta   90.00
_cell.angle_gamma   90.00
#
_symmetry.space_group_name_H-M   'P 1'
#
loop_
_entity.id
_entity.type
_entity.pdbx_description
1 polymer ?
#
loop_
_entity_poly.entity_id
_entity_poly.type
_entity_poly.pdbx_seq_one_letter_code
_entity_poly.pdbx_strand_id
1 'polypeptide(L)'
;MRFSLTGAVFPLAGHLRREVMPYYNYEALREQARGYWPHIHLSLAPQLEEALEKAPRHVSCPVHGGRDGFRLFKDHTENGGAMCNTCGSFPSGFRVLQWLQGWDFPQTLGAVAEVLGGSLPDIRPVNGNGNGNGPAKGRDDERLLQRLRQTWRDAVPLQDEWAQPARRYLMRRGISAATINSTRCRCHPNLAYFVIRLLPLLLK
;
A
#
# COMPACT_ATOMS: atom_id res chain seq x y z
N MET A 1 -51.14 -29.59 14.29
CA MET A 1 -50.43 -29.18 15.53
C MET A 1 -49.48 -30.28 15.97
N ARG A 2 -48.16 -30.05 15.85
CA ARG A 2 -47.07 -30.51 16.74
C ARG A 2 -45.75 -30.41 15.96
N PHE A 3 -45.06 -29.29 16.14
CA PHE A 3 -43.63 -29.17 15.84
C PHE A 3 -42.86 -29.90 16.94
N SER A 4 -41.97 -30.81 16.57
CA SER A 4 -40.98 -31.38 17.49
C SER A 4 -39.62 -30.81 17.11
N LEU A 5 -39.08 -29.99 18.00
CA LEU A 5 -37.74 -29.40 17.92
C LEU A 5 -36.75 -30.38 18.54
N THR A 6 -35.89 -30.98 17.75
CA THR A 6 -34.63 -31.58 18.22
C THR A 6 -33.49 -30.71 17.74
N GLY A 7 -32.95 -29.92 18.67
CA GLY A 7 -31.77 -29.10 18.45
C GLY A 7 -30.52 -29.98 18.33
N ALA A 8 -29.76 -29.75 17.26
CA ALA A 8 -28.36 -30.14 17.20
C ALA A 8 -27.51 -28.89 17.46
N VAL A 9 -26.82 -28.92 18.59
CA VAL A 9 -25.85 -27.92 19.03
C VAL A 9 -24.65 -28.01 18.08
N PHE A 10 -24.39 -26.96 17.31
CA PHE A 10 -23.12 -26.81 16.61
C PHE A 10 -22.04 -26.41 17.63
N PRO A 11 -20.97 -27.20 17.80
CA PRO A 11 -19.93 -26.85 18.75
C PRO A 11 -19.19 -25.58 18.29
N LEU A 12 -19.33 -24.53 19.10
CA LEU A 12 -18.49 -23.34 19.10
C LEU A 12 -17.06 -23.74 19.48
N ALA A 13 -16.21 -23.93 18.49
CA ALA A 13 -14.76 -23.95 18.68
C ALA A 13 -14.05 -23.42 17.44
N GLY A 14 -14.39 -22.18 17.04
CA GLY A 14 -13.57 -21.42 16.11
C GLY A 14 -12.29 -20.97 16.79
N HIS A 15 -11.27 -21.82 16.79
CA HIS A 15 -9.90 -21.37 16.96
C HIS A 15 -9.64 -20.33 15.87
N LEU A 16 -9.66 -19.04 16.25
CA LEU A 16 -9.07 -17.98 15.44
C LEU A 16 -7.58 -18.30 15.34
N ARG A 17 -7.19 -19.11 14.34
CA ARG A 17 -5.83 -19.03 13.82
C ARG A 17 -5.70 -17.58 13.39
N ARG A 18 -4.94 -16.80 14.16
CA ARG A 18 -4.32 -15.59 13.62
C ARG A 18 -3.46 -16.09 12.47
N GLU A 19 -4.01 -16.13 11.27
CA GLU A 19 -3.21 -16.24 10.07
C GLU A 19 -2.26 -15.05 10.11
N VAL A 20 -1.00 -15.35 10.38
CA VAL A 20 0.06 -14.37 10.21
C VAL A 20 0.09 -14.13 8.72
N MET A 21 -0.62 -13.11 8.24
CA MET A 21 -0.59 -12.74 6.84
C MET A 21 0.86 -12.48 6.48
N PRO A 22 1.44 -13.26 5.56
CA PRO A 22 2.83 -13.07 5.18
C PRO A 22 3.02 -11.66 4.67
N TYR A 23 4.06 -10.99 5.17
CA TYR A 23 4.40 -9.65 4.68
C TYR A 23 5.05 -9.79 3.31
N TYR A 24 4.30 -9.48 2.24
CA TYR A 24 4.83 -9.45 0.89
C TYR A 24 5.61 -8.16 0.66
N ASN A 25 6.84 -8.29 0.14
CA ASN A 25 7.58 -7.14 -0.36
C ASN A 25 6.93 -6.64 -1.66
N TYR A 26 6.28 -5.49 -1.60
CA TYR A 26 5.58 -4.88 -2.72
C TYR A 26 6.46 -4.72 -3.97
N GLU A 27 7.71 -4.23 -3.82
CA GLU A 27 8.57 -3.98 -4.98
C GLU A 27 8.99 -5.28 -5.67
N ALA A 28 9.29 -6.32 -4.88
CA ALA A 28 9.62 -7.64 -5.44
C ALA A 28 8.43 -8.26 -6.18
N LEU A 29 7.24 -8.20 -5.57
CA LEU A 29 6.02 -8.74 -6.17
C LEU A 29 5.61 -7.93 -7.42
N ARG A 30 5.78 -6.60 -7.38
CA ARG A 30 5.53 -5.72 -8.52
C ARG A 30 6.43 -6.08 -9.70
N GLU A 31 7.72 -6.32 -9.46
CA GLU A 31 8.65 -6.70 -10.53
C GLU A 31 8.30 -8.08 -11.09
N GLN A 32 7.95 -9.04 -10.23
CA GLN A 32 7.53 -10.38 -10.66
C GLN A 32 6.22 -10.37 -11.47
N ALA A 33 5.30 -9.44 -11.17
CA ALA A 33 4.03 -9.30 -11.89
C ALA A 33 4.18 -8.72 -13.30
N ARG A 34 5.32 -8.08 -13.62
CA ARG A 34 5.55 -7.49 -14.95
C ARG A 34 5.52 -8.57 -16.03
N GLY A 35 4.81 -8.31 -17.11
CA GLY A 35 4.56 -9.27 -18.19
C GLY A 35 3.45 -10.28 -17.89
N TYR A 36 3.06 -10.46 -16.63
CA TYR A 36 2.05 -11.44 -16.19
C TYR A 36 0.69 -10.81 -15.86
N TRP A 37 0.54 -9.48 -15.95
CA TRP A 37 -0.71 -8.79 -15.62
C TRP A 37 -1.96 -9.30 -16.35
N PRO A 38 -1.93 -9.65 -17.66
CA PRO A 38 -3.09 -10.25 -18.31
C PRO A 38 -3.56 -11.54 -17.64
N HIS A 39 -2.62 -12.44 -17.30
CA HIS A 39 -2.92 -13.69 -16.60
C HIS A 39 -3.43 -13.44 -15.18
N ILE A 40 -2.80 -12.53 -14.43
CA ILE A 40 -3.23 -12.14 -13.08
C ILE A 40 -4.65 -11.57 -13.11
N HIS A 41 -4.94 -10.65 -14.03
CA HIS A 41 -6.27 -10.06 -14.17
C HIS A 41 -7.32 -11.10 -14.57
N LEU A 42 -7.06 -12.01 -15.51
CA LEU A 42 -8.03 -13.07 -15.84
C LEU A 42 -8.29 -14.00 -14.65
N SER A 43 -7.26 -14.30 -13.87
CA SER A 43 -7.38 -15.19 -12.71
C SER A 43 -8.16 -14.56 -11.56
N LEU A 44 -7.93 -13.27 -11.28
CA LEU A 44 -8.49 -12.58 -10.11
C LEU A 44 -9.68 -11.68 -10.43
N ALA A 45 -9.89 -11.32 -11.68
CA ALA A 45 -10.93 -10.41 -12.15
C ALA A 45 -11.36 -10.77 -13.59
N PRO A 46 -12.02 -11.93 -13.81
CA PRO A 46 -12.41 -12.42 -15.13
C PRO A 46 -13.32 -11.45 -15.90
N GLN A 47 -14.02 -10.54 -15.21
CA GLN A 47 -14.77 -9.44 -15.83
C GLN A 47 -13.92 -8.47 -16.67
N LEU A 48 -12.59 -8.59 -16.65
CA LEU A 48 -11.66 -7.84 -17.50
C LEU A 48 -11.36 -8.51 -18.84
N GLU A 49 -11.87 -9.72 -19.11
CA GLU A 49 -11.57 -10.49 -20.32
C GLU A 49 -11.76 -9.68 -21.61
N GLU A 50 -12.93 -9.06 -21.81
CA GLU A 50 -13.21 -8.24 -22.99
C GLU A 50 -12.21 -7.06 -23.12
N ALA A 51 -11.84 -6.44 -21.99
CA ALA A 51 -10.91 -5.32 -21.98
C ALA A 51 -9.49 -5.75 -22.34
N LEU A 52 -9.09 -6.97 -21.96
CA LEU A 52 -7.80 -7.57 -22.29
C LEU A 52 -7.71 -7.91 -23.77
N GLU A 53 -8.76 -8.52 -24.34
CA GLU A 53 -8.82 -8.85 -25.78
C GLU A 53 -8.75 -7.60 -26.65
N LYS A 54 -9.45 -6.53 -26.24
CA LYS A 54 -9.55 -5.29 -27.02
C LYS A 54 -8.46 -4.28 -26.65
N ALA A 55 -7.57 -4.59 -25.72
CA ALA A 55 -6.57 -3.64 -25.25
C ALA A 55 -5.73 -3.05 -26.41
N PRO A 56 -5.42 -1.74 -26.40
CA PRO A 56 -5.77 -0.72 -25.40
C PRO A 56 -7.07 0.06 -25.75
N ARG A 57 -7.97 -0.53 -26.54
CA ARG A 57 -9.22 0.10 -26.97
C ARG A 57 -10.24 0.13 -25.81
N HIS A 58 -11.24 1.00 -25.97
CA HIS A 58 -12.29 1.17 -24.99
C HIS A 58 -13.35 0.06 -25.09
N VAL A 59 -13.92 -0.29 -23.94
CA VAL A 59 -15.01 -1.24 -23.72
C VAL A 59 -15.97 -0.69 -22.64
N SER A 60 -17.05 -1.43 -22.38
CA SER A 60 -17.98 -1.12 -21.28
C SER A 60 -17.26 -1.19 -19.92
N CYS A 61 -17.64 -0.33 -18.97
CA CYS A 61 -17.05 -0.42 -17.63
C CYS A 61 -17.58 -1.66 -16.90
N PRO A 62 -16.71 -2.52 -16.33
CA PRO A 62 -17.16 -3.71 -15.61
C PRO A 62 -17.92 -3.43 -14.32
N VAL A 63 -17.89 -2.19 -13.80
CA VAL A 63 -18.55 -1.81 -12.53
C VAL A 63 -19.90 -1.13 -12.76
N HIS A 64 -19.99 -0.16 -13.68
CA HIS A 64 -21.22 0.61 -13.92
C HIS A 64 -21.78 0.46 -15.34
N GLY A 65 -21.16 -0.35 -16.20
CA GLY A 65 -21.57 -0.53 -17.59
C GLY A 65 -21.20 0.66 -18.50
N GLY A 66 -22.10 1.00 -19.43
CA GLY A 66 -21.87 2.00 -20.48
C GLY A 66 -21.42 1.40 -21.80
N ARG A 67 -20.97 2.23 -22.75
CA ARG A 67 -20.55 1.78 -24.09
C ARG A 67 -19.03 1.62 -24.22
N ASP A 68 -18.27 2.64 -23.81
CA ASP A 68 -16.84 2.78 -24.12
C ASP A 68 -16.07 3.52 -23.00
N GLY A 69 -16.55 3.39 -21.76
CA GLY A 69 -16.01 4.13 -20.62
C GLY A 69 -14.70 3.60 -20.06
N PHE A 70 -14.28 2.37 -20.36
CA PHE A 70 -13.17 1.69 -19.72
C PHE A 70 -12.11 1.20 -20.71
N ARG A 71 -10.82 1.29 -20.36
CA ARG A 71 -9.73 0.70 -21.13
C ARG A 71 -8.53 0.35 -20.25
N LEU A 72 -7.74 -0.61 -20.71
CA LEU A 72 -6.39 -0.85 -20.20
C LEU A 72 -5.38 0.14 -20.81
N PHE A 73 -4.33 0.47 -20.07
CA PHE A 73 -3.25 1.29 -20.61
C PHE A 73 -2.40 0.55 -21.64
N LYS A 74 -1.59 1.28 -22.41
CA LYS A 74 -0.72 0.69 -23.44
C LYS A 74 0.31 -0.27 -22.84
N ASP A 75 0.80 0.05 -21.65
CA ASP A 75 1.76 -0.70 -20.84
C ASP A 75 1.06 -1.65 -19.84
N HIS A 76 -0.22 -2.02 -20.05
CA HIS A 76 -0.94 -2.86 -19.11
C HIS A 76 -0.30 -4.25 -18.92
N THR A 77 0.44 -4.77 -19.89
CA THR A 77 1.21 -6.02 -19.74
C THR A 77 2.30 -5.88 -18.68
N GLU A 78 2.90 -4.70 -18.58
CA GLU A 78 4.00 -4.38 -17.65
C GLU A 78 3.49 -3.92 -16.28
N ASN A 79 2.51 -3.03 -16.27
CA ASN A 79 2.09 -2.33 -15.05
C ASN A 79 0.65 -2.69 -14.61
N GLY A 80 -0.15 -3.29 -15.49
CA GLY A 80 -1.55 -3.68 -15.20
C GLY A 80 -2.53 -2.51 -15.07
N GLY A 81 -2.12 -1.27 -15.37
CA GLY A 81 -2.96 -0.11 -15.15
C GLY A 81 -4.15 -0.02 -16.12
N ALA A 82 -5.21 0.66 -15.67
CA ALA A 82 -6.44 0.88 -16.41
C ALA A 82 -7.02 2.27 -16.14
N MET A 83 -8.00 2.65 -16.94
CA MET A 83 -8.74 3.89 -16.74
C MET A 83 -10.21 3.68 -17.05
N CYS A 84 -11.05 4.37 -16.28
CA CYS A 84 -12.44 4.59 -16.59
C CYS A 84 -12.74 6.08 -16.61
N ASN A 85 -13.43 6.57 -17.63
CA ASN A 85 -13.80 7.98 -17.76
C ASN A 85 -14.67 8.50 -16.60
N THR A 86 -15.42 7.62 -15.94
CA THR A 86 -16.29 7.96 -14.80
C THR A 86 -15.74 7.48 -13.46
N CYS A 87 -15.17 6.26 -13.37
CA CYS A 87 -14.63 5.75 -12.10
C CYS A 87 -13.23 6.29 -11.76
N GLY A 88 -12.50 6.81 -12.75
CA GLY A 88 -11.17 7.38 -12.56
C GLY A 88 -10.03 6.51 -13.11
N SER A 89 -8.80 6.88 -12.71
CA SER A 89 -7.56 6.26 -13.20
C SER A 89 -6.99 5.27 -12.17
N PHE A 90 -6.58 4.09 -12.64
CA PHE A 90 -6.00 3.02 -11.84
C PHE A 90 -4.57 2.79 -12.34
N PRO A 91 -3.56 3.39 -11.68
CA PRO A 91 -2.21 3.47 -12.22
C PRO A 91 -1.44 2.14 -12.21
N SER A 92 -1.97 1.07 -11.62
CA SER A 92 -1.35 -0.26 -11.61
C SER A 92 -2.39 -1.36 -11.51
N GLY A 93 -2.03 -2.59 -11.87
CA GLY A 93 -2.92 -3.75 -11.77
C GLY A 93 -3.34 -4.03 -10.33
N PHE A 94 -2.50 -3.74 -9.34
CA PHE A 94 -2.90 -3.76 -7.93
C PHE A 94 -4.07 -2.82 -7.67
N ARG A 95 -4.03 -1.59 -8.19
CA ARG A 95 -5.15 -0.64 -8.02
C ARG A 95 -6.40 -1.06 -8.76
N VAL A 96 -6.25 -1.68 -9.94
CA VAL A 96 -7.37 -2.26 -10.68
C VAL A 96 -8.06 -3.35 -9.86
N LEU A 97 -7.30 -4.27 -9.26
CA LEU A 97 -7.83 -5.35 -8.43
C LEU A 97 -8.51 -4.83 -7.15
N GLN A 98 -7.88 -3.87 -6.45
CA GLN A 98 -8.50 -3.22 -5.28
C GLN A 98 -9.85 -2.59 -5.63
N TRP A 99 -9.91 -1.93 -6.79
CA TRP A 99 -11.13 -1.27 -7.24
C TRP A 99 -12.22 -2.29 -7.62
N LEU A 100 -11.89 -3.33 -8.37
CA LEU A 100 -12.87 -4.30 -8.84
C LEU A 100 -13.37 -5.24 -7.74
N GLN A 101 -12.49 -5.64 -6.82
CA GLN A 101 -12.80 -6.61 -5.77
C GLN A 101 -13.12 -5.99 -4.42
N GLY A 102 -12.86 -4.68 -4.24
CA GLY A 102 -13.02 -4.01 -2.96
C GLY A 102 -11.98 -4.43 -1.91
N TRP A 103 -10.87 -5.04 -2.33
CA TRP A 103 -9.82 -5.51 -1.45
C TRP A 103 -8.98 -4.38 -0.87
N ASP A 104 -8.51 -4.58 0.37
CA ASP A 104 -7.43 -3.78 0.90
C ASP A 104 -6.08 -4.18 0.26
N PHE A 105 -5.04 -3.42 0.60
CA PHE A 105 -3.74 -3.61 -0.03
C PHE A 105 -3.09 -4.95 0.35
N PRO A 106 -3.04 -5.37 1.64
CA PRO A 106 -2.55 -6.69 2.02
C PRO A 106 -3.27 -7.86 1.34
N GLN A 107 -4.60 -7.82 1.27
CA GLN A 107 -5.40 -8.83 0.56
C GLN A 107 -5.01 -8.93 -0.91
N THR A 108 -4.84 -7.78 -1.56
CA THR A 108 -4.44 -7.72 -2.98
C THR A 108 -3.04 -8.30 -3.18
N LEU A 109 -2.08 -8.00 -2.31
CA LEU A 109 -0.73 -8.58 -2.39
C LEU A 109 -0.76 -10.10 -2.23
N GLY A 110 -1.55 -10.61 -1.28
CA GLY A 110 -1.72 -12.05 -1.07
C GLY A 110 -2.28 -12.75 -2.29
N ALA A 111 -3.39 -12.25 -2.85
CA ALA A 111 -4.02 -12.82 -4.02
C ALA A 111 -3.10 -12.81 -5.26
N VAL A 112 -2.37 -11.71 -5.49
CA VAL A 112 -1.40 -11.64 -6.60
C VAL A 112 -0.24 -12.60 -6.39
N ALA A 113 0.29 -12.71 -5.17
CA ALA A 113 1.37 -13.63 -4.86
C ALA A 113 0.97 -15.10 -5.01
N GLU A 114 -0.28 -15.44 -4.67
CA GLU A 114 -0.83 -16.78 -4.86
C GLU A 114 -0.86 -17.15 -6.34
N VAL A 115 -1.36 -16.26 -7.20
CA VAL A 115 -1.38 -16.47 -8.67
C VAL A 115 0.03 -16.60 -9.26
N LEU A 116 1.00 -15.86 -8.72
CA LEU A 116 2.39 -15.92 -9.14
C LEU A 116 3.18 -17.12 -8.55
N GLY A 117 2.49 -18.05 -7.86
CA GLY A 117 3.06 -19.34 -7.44
C GLY A 117 3.49 -19.41 -5.98
N GLY A 118 2.99 -18.53 -5.11
CA GLY A 118 3.04 -18.68 -3.65
C GLY A 118 4.43 -18.75 -3.00
N SER A 119 5.51 -18.58 -3.77
CA SER A 119 6.87 -18.53 -3.24
C SER A 119 7.03 -17.23 -2.46
N LEU A 120 6.87 -17.33 -1.14
CA LEU A 120 7.40 -16.33 -0.23
C LEU A 120 8.88 -16.15 -0.60
N PRO A 121 9.34 -14.94 -0.97
CA PRO A 121 10.78 -14.74 -1.03
C PRO A 121 11.34 -15.15 0.34
N ASP A 122 12.34 -16.02 0.34
CA ASP A 122 13.13 -16.32 1.54
C ASP A 122 13.65 -14.98 2.07
N ILE A 123 12.98 -14.42 3.09
CA ILE A 123 13.45 -13.23 3.79
C ILE A 123 14.60 -13.69 4.68
N ARG A 124 15.71 -14.08 4.06
CA ARG A 124 17.00 -13.82 4.68
C ARG A 124 17.09 -12.30 4.79
N PRO A 125 17.46 -11.75 5.95
CA PRO A 125 17.83 -10.34 6.00
C PRO A 125 18.86 -10.14 4.90
N VAL A 126 18.47 -9.37 3.87
CA VAL A 126 19.39 -8.92 2.85
C VAL A 126 20.43 -8.11 3.61
N ASN A 127 21.56 -8.73 3.88
CA ASN A 127 22.80 -7.98 4.05
C ASN A 127 22.96 -7.23 2.74
N GLY A 128 22.61 -5.94 2.77
CA GLY A 128 22.53 -5.09 1.58
C GLY A 128 23.83 -5.07 0.80
N ASN A 129 23.94 -5.95 -0.18
CA ASN A 129 24.85 -5.81 -1.31
C ASN A 129 23.97 -5.52 -2.54
N GLY A 130 23.76 -4.23 -2.80
CA GLY A 130 23.04 -3.77 -3.97
C GLY A 130 23.81 -4.00 -5.26
N ASN A 131 23.08 -4.28 -6.35
CA ASN A 131 23.10 -3.53 -7.62
C ASN A 131 22.23 -4.30 -8.65
N GLY A 132 21.25 -3.72 -9.35
CA GLY A 132 21.00 -2.31 -9.64
C GLY A 132 21.66 -1.91 -10.97
N ASN A 133 21.06 -2.32 -12.10
CA ASN A 133 21.39 -1.78 -13.42
C ASN A 133 20.70 -0.42 -13.59
N GLY A 134 21.47 0.67 -13.45
CA GLY A 134 21.06 2.03 -13.81
C GLY A 134 22.30 2.95 -13.88
N PRO A 135 22.40 3.88 -14.85
CA PRO A 135 23.63 4.66 -15.01
C PRO A 135 23.76 5.75 -13.94
N ALA A 136 24.94 5.75 -13.30
CA ALA A 136 25.64 6.83 -12.58
C ALA A 136 24.83 7.96 -11.91
N LYS A 137 24.63 7.85 -10.57
CA LYS A 137 24.36 9.00 -9.68
C LYS A 137 25.09 8.97 -8.32
N GLY A 138 26.26 8.34 -8.24
CA GLY A 138 26.95 8.08 -6.96
C GLY A 138 27.36 9.32 -6.13
N ARG A 139 27.52 10.51 -6.72
CA ARG A 139 27.93 11.71 -5.97
C ARG A 139 26.77 12.41 -5.24
N ASP A 140 25.60 12.42 -5.85
CA ASP A 140 24.39 13.00 -5.26
C ASP A 140 23.81 12.06 -4.20
N ASP A 141 23.91 10.75 -4.43
CA ASP A 141 23.45 9.73 -3.49
C ASP A 141 24.29 9.75 -2.20
N GLU A 142 25.62 9.84 -2.28
CA GLU A 142 26.45 9.90 -1.06
C GLU A 142 26.22 11.20 -0.29
N ARG A 143 26.09 12.34 -0.98
CA ARG A 143 25.76 13.62 -0.34
C ARG A 143 24.38 13.60 0.31
N LEU A 144 23.40 12.95 -0.34
CA LEU A 144 22.06 12.76 0.21
C LEU A 144 22.09 11.87 1.46
N LEU A 145 22.76 10.72 1.39
CA LEU A 145 22.95 9.80 2.51
C LEU A 145 23.67 10.49 3.68
N GLN A 146 24.70 11.28 3.40
CA GLN A 146 25.41 12.05 4.42
C GLN A 146 24.48 13.05 5.11
N ARG A 147 23.65 13.77 4.35
CA ARG A 147 22.63 14.68 4.91
C ARG A 147 21.59 13.96 5.74
N LEU A 148 21.10 12.79 5.30
CA LEU A 148 20.15 11.97 6.07
C LEU A 148 20.76 11.48 7.38
N ARG A 149 21.99 10.96 7.34
CA ARG A 149 22.74 10.53 8.53
C ARG A 149 22.96 11.70 9.50
N GLN A 150 23.33 12.87 8.98
CA GLN A 150 23.54 14.05 9.80
C GLN A 150 22.23 14.53 10.45
N THR A 151 21.15 14.61 9.67
CA THR A 151 19.81 14.95 10.18
C THR A 151 19.36 14.00 11.28
N TRP A 152 19.66 12.70 11.16
CA TRP A 152 19.33 11.73 12.20
C TRP A 152 20.15 11.93 13.48
N ARG A 153 21.45 12.21 13.35
CA ARG A 153 22.35 12.46 14.50
C ARG A 153 21.92 13.69 15.29
N ASP A 154 21.61 14.77 14.58
CA ASP A 154 21.28 16.07 15.16
C ASP A 154 19.83 16.12 15.70
N ALA A 155 19.02 15.10 15.40
CA ALA A 155 17.69 14.95 15.98
C ALA A 155 17.79 14.42 17.42
N VAL A 156 17.14 15.11 18.35
CA VAL A 156 17.10 14.74 19.78
C VAL A 156 15.93 13.77 20.06
N PRO A 157 16.09 12.81 21.00
CA PRO A 157 15.01 11.94 21.45
C PRO A 157 13.81 12.73 21.96
N LEU A 158 12.60 12.17 21.85
CA LEU A 158 11.41 12.79 22.41
C LEU A 158 11.45 12.96 23.93
N GLN A 159 12.39 12.34 24.65
CA GLN A 159 12.60 12.51 26.08
C GLN A 159 13.49 13.73 26.41
N ASP A 160 14.21 14.26 25.43
CA ASP A 160 15.10 15.41 25.60
C ASP A 160 14.30 16.68 25.94
N GLU A 161 14.86 17.60 26.72
CA GLU A 161 14.20 18.86 27.06
C GLU A 161 13.86 19.67 25.80
N TRP A 162 14.76 19.67 24.81
CA TRP A 162 14.59 20.41 23.55
C TRP A 162 13.45 19.85 22.68
N ALA A 163 12.98 18.64 22.98
CA ALA A 163 11.83 18.01 22.34
C ALA A 163 10.47 18.43 22.89
N GLN A 164 10.43 19.38 23.84
CA GLN A 164 9.20 19.85 24.47
C GLN A 164 8.09 20.25 23.46
N PRO A 165 8.38 21.00 22.38
CA PRO A 165 7.34 21.37 21.41
C PRO A 165 6.73 20.16 20.70
N ALA A 166 7.57 19.19 20.33
CA ALA A 166 7.14 17.96 19.66
C ALA A 166 6.26 17.10 20.57
N ARG A 167 6.65 16.90 21.84
CA ARG A 167 5.83 16.19 22.83
C ARG A 167 4.44 16.83 22.97
N ARG A 168 4.40 18.16 23.12
CA ARG A 168 3.14 18.92 23.27
C ARG A 168 2.23 18.75 22.05
N TYR A 169 2.81 18.78 20.84
CA TYR A 169 2.06 18.56 19.60
C TYR A 169 1.44 17.15 19.56
N LEU A 170 2.22 16.11 19.84
CA LEU A 170 1.75 14.72 19.80
C LEU A 170 0.65 14.46 20.84
N MET A 171 0.81 14.99 22.06
CA MET A 171 -0.21 14.89 23.11
C MET A 171 -1.53 15.54 22.69
N ARG A 172 -1.48 16.71 22.04
CA ARG A 172 -2.69 17.38 21.50
C ARG A 172 -3.36 16.60 20.36
N ARG A 173 -2.65 15.68 19.71
CA ARG A 173 -3.16 14.78 18.66
C ARG A 173 -3.66 13.44 19.21
N GLY A 174 -3.76 13.31 20.54
CA GLY A 174 -4.27 12.11 21.20
C GLY A 174 -3.24 10.98 21.32
N ILE A 175 -1.96 11.25 21.08
CA ILE A 175 -0.90 10.26 21.26
C ILE A 175 -0.50 10.24 22.74
N SER A 176 -0.69 9.08 23.38
CA SER A 176 -0.46 8.92 24.82
C SER A 176 1.01 9.09 25.21
N ALA A 177 1.25 9.53 26.45
CA ALA A 177 2.61 9.63 27.01
C ALA A 177 3.33 8.27 27.01
N ALA A 178 2.61 7.17 27.24
CA ALA A 178 3.17 5.82 27.17
C ALA A 178 3.71 5.51 25.76
N THR A 179 2.93 5.83 24.72
CA THR A 179 3.35 5.69 23.32
C THR A 179 4.55 6.60 23.00
N ILE A 180 4.54 7.85 23.47
CA ILE A 180 5.66 8.80 23.27
C ILE A 180 6.95 8.26 23.90
N ASN A 181 6.86 7.64 25.08
CA ASN A 181 8.01 7.11 25.80
C ASN A 181 8.53 5.78 25.21
N SER A 182 7.66 4.96 24.64
CA SER A 182 8.06 3.69 24.02
C SER A 182 8.53 3.82 22.57
N THR A 183 8.26 4.95 21.91
CA THR A 183 8.59 5.14 20.49
C THR A 183 9.98 5.72 20.32
N ARG A 184 10.72 5.24 19.31
CA ARG A 184 12.07 5.74 18.93
C ARG A 184 12.01 7.03 18.10
N CYS A 185 10.93 7.80 18.19
CA CYS A 185 10.79 9.06 17.47
C CYS A 185 11.80 10.09 18.02
N ARG A 186 12.29 10.94 17.13
CA ARG A 186 13.20 12.05 17.43
C ARG A 186 12.66 13.33 16.80
N CYS A 187 13.05 14.48 17.33
CA CYS A 187 12.77 15.78 16.74
C CYS A 187 14.07 16.55 16.50
N HIS A 188 14.16 17.25 15.38
CA HIS A 188 15.35 18.02 15.04
C HIS A 188 15.10 19.51 15.32
N PRO A 189 15.85 20.16 16.23
CA PRO A 189 15.54 21.52 16.70
C PRO A 189 15.69 22.58 15.59
N ASN A 190 16.60 22.34 14.64
CA ASN A 190 16.94 23.29 13.58
C ASN A 190 16.34 22.94 12.20
N LEU A 191 15.42 21.97 12.14
CA LEU A 191 14.75 21.64 10.88
C LEU A 191 13.51 22.52 10.73
N ALA A 192 13.27 23.04 9.53
CA ALA A 192 12.09 23.84 9.27
C ALA A 192 10.82 23.03 9.56
N TYR A 193 9.98 23.53 10.47
CA TYR A 193 8.63 23.02 10.68
C TYR A 193 7.65 23.98 10.00
N PHE A 194 6.83 23.45 9.08
CA PHE A 194 5.79 24.24 8.44
C PHE A 194 4.59 24.29 9.38
N VAL A 195 4.36 25.44 10.00
CA VAL A 195 3.06 25.70 10.65
C VAL A 195 2.10 26.05 9.54
N ILE A 196 1.11 25.18 9.28
CA ILE A 196 -0.08 25.59 8.52
C ILE A 196 -0.80 26.61 9.42
N ARG A 197 -0.50 27.89 9.22
CA ARG A 197 -1.31 28.97 9.78
C ARG A 197 -2.65 28.90 9.05
N LEU A 198 -3.61 28.22 9.66
CA LEU A 198 -5.00 28.54 9.38
C LEU A 198 -5.17 30.00 9.78
N LEU A 199 -5.23 30.88 8.79
CA LEU A 199 -5.69 32.25 8.98
C LEU A 199 -7.00 32.17 9.75
N PRO A 200 -7.14 32.85 10.90
CA PRO A 200 -8.44 32.96 11.53
C PRO A 200 -9.34 33.68 10.52
N LEU A 201 -10.34 32.95 10.01
CA LEU A 201 -11.48 33.57 9.38
C LEU A 201 -12.08 34.49 10.44
N LEU A 202 -11.81 35.78 10.27
CA LEU A 202 -12.36 36.86 11.06
C LEU A 202 -13.89 36.70 11.04
N LEU A 203 -14.47 36.51 12.23
CA LEU A 203 -15.84 36.93 12.49
C LEU A 203 -15.94 38.43 12.20
N LYS A 204 -16.61 38.76 11.10
CA LYS A 204 -17.39 39.98 10.93
C LYS A 204 -18.68 39.59 10.22
#